data_AF-A0AAW8K670-F1
#
_entry.id   AF-A0AAW8K670-F1
#
_cell.length_a   1.000
_cell.length_b   1.000
_cell.length_c   1.000
_cell.angle_alpha   90.00
_cell.angle_beta   90.00
_cell.angle_gamma   90.00
#
_symmetry.space_group_name_H-M   'P 1'
#
loop_
_entity.id
_entity.type
_entity.pdbx_description
1 polymer ?
#
loop_
_entity_poly.entity_id
_entity_poly.type
_entity_poly.pdbx_seq_one_letter_code
_entity_poly.pdbx_strand_id
1 'polypeptide(L)' 'KAIQMGQICKKKFPELSTYTTFRSPRWVTHVGDFSSRHEAQKYVDLIRRARFTYEARIISSEVNLPH' A
#
# COMPACT_ATOMS: atom_id res chain seq x y z
N LYS A 1 -0.95 14.93 1.99
CA LYS A 1 -1.35 13.74 2.78
C LYS A 1 -0.89 12.43 2.14
N ALA A 2 -1.38 12.05 0.95
CA ALA A 2 -0.99 10.79 0.29
C ALA A 2 0.52 10.65 0.02
N ILE A 3 1.17 11.69 -0.52
CA ILE A 3 2.62 11.67 -0.78
C ILE A 3 3.43 11.40 0.51
N GLN A 4 3.08 12.10 1.60
CA GLN A 4 3.73 11.90 2.90
C GLN A 4 3.50 10.48 3.44
N MET A 5 2.28 9.94 3.29
CA MET A 5 2.00 8.55 3.65
C MET A 5 2.87 7.58 2.84
N GLY A 6 3.05 7.83 1.54
CA GLY A 6 3.94 7.05 0.70
C GLY A 6 5.39 7.04 1.21
N GLN A 7 5.90 8.17 1.67
CA GLN A 7 7.24 8.24 2.28
C GLN A 7 7.33 7.46 3.60
N ILE A 8 6.26 7.45 4.41
CA ILE A 8 6.21 6.65 5.64
C ILE A 8 6.20 5.16 5.30
N CYS A 9 5.39 4.73 4.33
CA CYS A 9 5.35 3.35 3.86
C CYS A 9 6.72 2.91 3.32
N LYS A 10 7.36 3.72 2.48
CA LYS A 10 8.71 3.43 1.94
C LYS A 10 9.78 3.30 3.03
N LYS A 11 9.66 4.04 4.14
CA LYS A 11 10.58 3.92 5.29
C LYS A 11 10.33 2.67 6.13
N LYS A 12 9.07 2.24 6.27
CA LYS A 12 8.68 1.09 7.12
C LYS A 12 8.72 -0.25 6.39
N PHE A 13 8.46 -0.23 5.09
CA PHE A 13 8.37 -1.39 4.19
C PHE A 13 9.18 -1.08 2.92
N PRO A 14 10.51 -0.92 3.02
CA PRO A 14 11.36 -0.57 1.88
C PRO A 14 11.35 -1.61 0.75
N GLU A 15 10.94 -2.84 1.04
CA GLU A 15 10.76 -3.93 0.09
C GLU A 15 9.53 -3.78 -0.82
N LEU A 16 8.60 -2.88 -0.50
CA LEU A 16 7.37 -2.68 -1.25
C LEU A 16 7.46 -1.49 -2.21
N SER A 17 6.93 -1.67 -3.42
CA SER A 17 6.65 -0.55 -4.33
C SER A 17 5.65 0.41 -3.67
N THR A 18 5.85 1.72 -3.81
CA THR A 18 4.91 2.72 -3.29
C THR A 18 4.71 3.82 -4.31
N TYR A 19 3.46 4.06 -4.70
CA TYR A 19 3.09 5.09 -5.67
C TYR A 19 1.77 5.74 -5.30
N THR A 20 1.57 6.98 -5.74
CA THR A 20 0.38 7.77 -5.43
C THR A 20 -0.42 7.97 -6.71
N THR A 21 -1.72 7.71 -6.68
CA THR A 21 -2.61 7.99 -7.82
C THR A 21 -3.80 8.82 -7.38
N PHE A 22 -4.34 9.60 -8.32
CA PHE A 22 -5.59 10.31 -8.13
C PHE A 22 -6.75 9.38 -8.49
N ARG A 23 -7.62 9.10 -7.52
CA ARG A 23 -8.87 8.40 -7.71
C ARG A 23 -9.99 9.28 -7.19
N SER A 24 -10.66 9.99 -8.10
CA SER A 24 -11.66 11.01 -7.76
C SER A 24 -12.59 10.54 -6.63
N PRO A 25 -12.79 11.35 -5.56
CA PRO A 25 -12.29 12.72 -5.35
C PRO A 25 -10.98 12.80 -4.54
N ARG A 26 -10.21 11.70 -4.42
CA ARG A 26 -9.13 11.56 -3.43
C ARG A 26 -7.80 11.14 -4.06
N TRP A 27 -6.71 11.49 -3.39
CA TRP A 27 -5.39 10.91 -3.65
C TRP A 27 -5.20 9.69 -2.77
N VAL A 28 -4.76 8.58 -3.36
CA VAL A 28 -4.52 7.30 -2.66
C VAL A 28 -3.06 6.89 -2.83
N THR A 29 -2.53 6.23 -1.80
CA THR A 29 -1.19 5.64 -1.81
C THR A 29 -1.34 4.14 -1.94
N HIS A 30 -0.78 3.58 -3.01
CA HIS A 30 -0.65 2.13 -3.20
C HIS A 30 0.66 1.67 -2.56
N VAL A 31 0.61 0.51 -1.92
CA VAL A 31 1.71 -0.05 -1.13
C VAL A 31 1.81 -1.53 -1.45
N GLY A 32 2.75 -1.87 -2.33
CA GLY A 32 2.96 -3.20 -2.86
C GLY A 32 1.93 -3.62 -3.91
N ASP A 33 2.39 -4.46 -4.83
CA ASP A 33 1.59 -5.14 -5.83
C ASP A 33 1.76 -6.65 -5.58
N PHE A 34 0.67 -7.39 -5.45
CA PHE A 34 0.70 -8.80 -5.00
C PHE A 34 -0.10 -9.70 -5.95
N SER A 35 0.42 -10.89 -6.23
CA SER A 35 -0.26 -11.90 -7.04
C SER A 35 -1.41 -12.58 -6.27
N SER A 36 -1.34 -12.56 -4.94
CA SER A 36 -2.31 -13.21 -4.06
C SER A 36 -2.85 -12.27 -3.00
N ARG A 37 -4.17 -12.35 -2.77
CA ARG A 37 -4.84 -11.68 -1.66
C ARG A 37 -4.24 -12.06 -0.30
N HIS A 38 -3.76 -13.29 -0.16
CA HIS A 38 -3.18 -13.76 1.10
C HIS A 38 -1.88 -13.00 1.43
N GLU A 39 -1.03 -12.75 0.44
CA GLU A 39 0.19 -11.96 0.63
C GLU A 39 -0.13 -10.50 0.96
N ALA A 40 -1.07 -9.89 0.23
CA ALA A 40 -1.56 -8.55 0.53
C ALA A 40 -2.10 -8.44 1.97
N GLN A 41 -2.82 -9.47 2.45
CA GLN A 41 -3.35 -9.50 3.81
C GLN A 41 -2.26 -9.50 4.88
N LYS A 42 -1.15 -10.24 4.67
CA LYS A 42 -0.01 -10.21 5.59
C LYS A 42 0.51 -8.79 5.79
N TYR A 43 0.69 -8.03 4.72
CA TYR A 43 1.17 -6.65 4.80
C TYR A 43 0.15 -5.67 5.39
N VAL A 44 -1.14 -5.85 5.10
CA VAL A 44 -2.20 -5.06 5.77
C VAL A 44 -2.17 -5.27 7.28
N ASP A 45 -1.96 -6.49 7.74
CA ASP A 45 -1.87 -6.79 9.18
C ASP A 45 -0.62 -6.15 9.80
N LEU A 46 0.53 -6.19 9.11
CA LEU A 46 1.75 -5.49 9.55
C LEU A 46 1.56 -3.97 9.63
N ILE A 47 0.92 -3.37 8.61
CA ILE A 47 0.62 -1.92 8.59
C ILE A 47 -0.25 -1.54 9.78
N ARG A 48 -1.30 -2.31 10.06
CA ARG A 48 -2.20 -2.08 11.21
C ARG A 48 -1.46 -2.24 12.54
N ARG A 49 -0.61 -3.27 12.68
CA ARG A 49 0.21 -3.49 13.88
C ARG A 49 1.21 -2.36 14.11
N ALA A 50 1.72 -1.74 13.04
CA ALA A 50 2.65 -0.61 13.11
C ALA A 50 2.00 0.72 13.54
N ARG A 51 0.66 0.78 13.64
CA ARG A 51 -0.15 1.89 14.23
C ARG A 51 0.12 3.30 13.68
N PHE A 52 0.59 3.42 12.43
CA PHE A 52 0.77 4.72 11.78
C PHE A 52 -0.40 5.10 10.85
N THR A 53 -1.25 4.13 10.51
CA THR A 53 -2.51 4.33 9.77
C THR A 53 -3.47 3.19 10.06
N TYR A 54 -4.77 3.48 10.06
CA TYR A 54 -5.85 2.50 10.17
C TYR A 54 -6.68 2.37 8.89
N GLU A 55 -6.34 3.15 7.86
CA GLU A 55 -7.12 3.26 6.61
C GLU A 55 -6.70 2.24 5.53
N ALA A 56 -5.76 1.33 5.83
CA ALA A 56 -5.26 0.35 4.88
C ALA A 56 -6.33 -0.69 4.47
N ARG A 57 -6.48 -0.91 3.16
CA ARG A 57 -7.42 -1.85 2.55
C ARG A 57 -6.77 -2.56 1.36
N ILE A 58 -7.17 -3.81 1.13
CA ILE A 58 -6.80 -4.57 -0.07
C ILE A 58 -7.72 -4.15 -1.22
N ILE A 59 -7.16 -3.82 -2.37
CA ILE A 59 -7.88 -3.54 -3.62
C ILE A 59 -7.56 -4.68 -4.59
N SER A 60 -8.58 -5.21 -5.26
CA SER A 60 -8.41 -6.20 -6.33
C SER A 60 -8.41 -5.46 -7.67
N SER A 61 -7.32 -5.52 -8.40
CA SER A 61 -7.16 -4.94 -9.74
C SER A 61 -6.07 -5.67 -10.50
N GLU A 62 -5.91 -5.35 -11.79
CA GLU A 62 -4.67 -5.63 -12.49
C GLU A 62 -3.53 -4.86 -11.81
N VAL A 63 -2.40 -5.54 -11.63
CA VAL A 63 -1.22 -5.01 -10.96
C VAL A 63 0.03 -5.39 -11.74
N ASN A 64 1.05 -4.52 -11.68
CA ASN A 64 2.33 -4.77 -12.33
C ASN A 64 3.24 -5.52 -11.37
N LEU A 65 3.35 -6.84 -11.54
CA LEU A 65 4.28 -7.64 -10.75
C LEU A 65 5.69 -7.52 -11.36
N PRO A 66 6.74 -7.29 -10.54
CA PRO A 66 8.10 -7.39 -11.03
C PRO A 66 8.39 -8.83 -11.47
N HIS A 67 8.99 -8.98 -12.65
CA HIS A 67 9.45 -10.26 -13.22
C HIS A 67 10.66 -10.83 -12.47
#